data_AF-A0A934NYY6-F1
#
_entry.id   AF-A0A934NYY6-F1
#
_cell.length_a   1.000
_cell.length_b   1.000
_cell.length_c   1.000
_cell.angle_alpha   90.00
_cell.angle_beta   90.00
_cell.angle_gamma   90.00
#
_symmetry.space_group_name_H-M   'P 1'
#
loop_
_entity.id
_entity.type
_entity.pdbx_description
1 polymer ?
#
loop_
_entity_poly.entity_id
_entity_poly.type
_entity_poly.pdbx_seq_one_letter_code
_entity_poly.pdbx_strand_id
1 'polypeptide(L)'
;MSEADRAAHIAAESAARGDREALRTVTASVWPMIVRYCRARVGEQAGTWAIADDIARRACVSVVGQYEPERHGTSPFSVHVYRVTARTVALSTRPKGKGLHPGDRMSDFIGDLEPMAREVMILRLIAGMSVVDTAAALGMPAGRVRVVQHRALRECARSGLT
;
A
#
# COMPACT_ATOMS: atom_id res chain seq x y z
N MET A 1 -10.40 12.69 -3.05
CA MET A 1 -10.62 11.40 -3.74
C MET A 1 -10.38 11.58 -5.24
N SER A 2 -9.44 10.81 -5.79
CA SER A 2 -9.18 10.78 -7.24
C SER A 2 -10.39 10.23 -8.01
N GLU A 3 -10.52 10.55 -9.30
CA GLU A 3 -11.51 9.94 -10.19
C GLU A 3 -11.34 8.42 -10.28
N ALA A 4 -10.09 7.94 -10.34
CA ALA A 4 -9.79 6.52 -10.34
C ALA A 4 -10.23 5.83 -9.03
N ASP A 5 -10.10 6.52 -7.89
CA ASP A 5 -10.53 5.99 -6.59
C ASP A 5 -12.07 5.91 -6.49
N ARG A 6 -12.78 6.91 -7.03
CA ARG A 6 -14.24 6.88 -7.18
C ARG A 6 -14.71 5.72 -8.03
N ALA A 7 -14.11 5.51 -9.20
CA ALA A 7 -14.47 4.40 -10.08
C ALA A 7 -14.22 3.04 -9.41
N ALA A 8 -13.10 2.89 -8.71
CA ALA A 8 -12.79 1.68 -7.95
C ALA A 8 -13.77 1.45 -6.80
N HIS A 9 -14.20 2.52 -6.12
CA HIS A 9 -15.19 2.46 -5.05
C HIS A 9 -16.56 1.94 -5.56
N ILE A 10 -17.07 2.51 -6.66
CA ILE A 10 -18.33 2.08 -7.29
C ILE A 10 -18.26 0.61 -7.73
N ALA A 11 -17.12 0.19 -8.30
CA ALA A 11 -16.90 -1.20 -8.67
C ALA A 11 -16.87 -2.12 -7.44
N ALA A 12 -16.28 -1.68 -6.32
CA ALA A 12 -16.27 -2.43 -5.06
C ALA A 12 -17.69 -2.60 -4.47
N GLU A 13 -18.50 -1.54 -4.48
CA GLU A 13 -19.90 -1.59 -4.03
C GLU A 13 -20.76 -2.53 -4.86
N SER A 14 -20.55 -2.53 -6.17
CA SER A 14 -21.27 -3.43 -7.08
C SER A 14 -20.79 -4.88 -6.92
N ALA A 15 -19.48 -5.10 -6.76
CA ALA A 15 -18.91 -6.41 -6.48
C ALA A 15 -19.42 -7.01 -5.16
N ALA A 16 -19.54 -6.21 -4.10
CA ALA A 16 -20.09 -6.64 -2.82
C ALA A 16 -21.55 -7.12 -2.91
N ARG A 17 -22.30 -6.61 -3.90
CA ARG A 17 -23.67 -7.03 -4.20
C ARG A 17 -23.74 -8.24 -5.15
N GLY A 18 -22.61 -8.86 -5.48
CA GLY A 18 -22.52 -10.07 -6.29
C GLY A 18 -22.25 -9.85 -7.78
N ASP A 19 -22.00 -8.60 -8.22
CA ASP A 19 -21.66 -8.32 -9.61
C ASP A 19 -20.25 -8.84 -9.95
N ARG A 20 -20.21 -9.90 -10.78
CA ARG A 20 -18.97 -10.54 -11.22
C ARG A 20 -18.13 -9.70 -12.16
N GLU A 21 -18.73 -8.80 -12.93
CA GLU A 21 -18.00 -7.88 -13.79
C GLU A 21 -17.36 -6.78 -12.97
N ALA A 22 -18.11 -6.21 -12.03
CA ALA A 22 -17.57 -5.25 -11.08
C ALA A 22 -16.44 -5.84 -10.24
N LEU A 23 -16.54 -7.12 -9.85
CA LEU A 23 -15.46 -7.85 -9.18
C LEU A 23 -14.17 -7.91 -10.02
N ARG A 24 -14.29 -8.18 -11.33
CA ARG A 24 -13.13 -8.17 -12.24
C ARG A 24 -12.55 -6.76 -12.36
N THR A 25 -13.41 -5.75 -12.52
CA THR A 25 -13.03 -4.34 -12.64
C THR A 25 -12.28 -3.85 -11.40
N VAL A 26 -12.83 -4.07 -10.20
CA VAL A 26 -12.18 -3.63 -8.95
C VAL A 26 -10.85 -4.35 -8.75
N THR A 27 -10.80 -5.66 -9.00
CA THR A 27 -9.58 -6.47 -8.87
C THR A 27 -8.49 -5.98 -9.83
N ALA A 28 -8.82 -5.78 -11.10
CA ALA A 28 -7.89 -5.28 -12.11
C ALA A 28 -7.37 -3.87 -11.78
N SER A 29 -8.22 -3.03 -11.18
CA SER A 29 -7.86 -1.68 -10.75
C SER A 29 -6.87 -1.67 -9.57
N VAL A 30 -7.12 -2.48 -8.53
CA VAL A 30 -6.30 -2.46 -7.31
C VAL A 30 -5.03 -3.30 -7.42
N TRP A 31 -5.01 -4.31 -8.28
CA TRP A 31 -3.91 -5.27 -8.40
C TRP A 31 -2.52 -4.62 -8.57
N PRO A 32 -2.31 -3.67 -9.50
CA PRO A 32 -1.00 -3.05 -9.67
C PRO A 32 -0.52 -2.31 -8.42
N MET A 33 -1.44 -1.67 -7.67
CA MET A 33 -1.12 -0.98 -6.43
C MET A 33 -0.67 -1.97 -5.35
N ILE A 34 -1.43 -3.06 -5.16
CA ILE A 34 -1.14 -4.09 -4.15
C ILE A 34 0.21 -4.74 -4.41
N VAL A 35 0.51 -5.13 -5.66
CA VAL A 35 1.80 -5.74 -6.02
C VAL A 35 2.96 -4.79 -5.75
N ARG A 36 2.85 -3.52 -6.18
CA ARG A 36 3.89 -2.51 -5.97
C ARG A 36 4.15 -2.29 -4.48
N TYR A 37 3.09 -2.23 -3.67
CA TYR A 37 3.20 -2.09 -2.22
C TYR A 37 3.89 -3.32 -1.58
N CYS A 38 3.41 -4.54 -1.89
CA CYS A 38 3.95 -5.76 -1.31
C CYS A 38 5.42 -5.94 -1.66
N ARG A 39 5.81 -5.74 -2.93
CA ARG A 39 7.23 -5.82 -3.34
C ARG A 39 8.08 -4.76 -2.64
N ALA A 40 7.63 -3.51 -2.59
CA ALA A 40 8.36 -2.46 -1.87
C ALA A 40 8.55 -2.77 -0.38
N ARG A 41 7.56 -3.41 0.26
CA ARG A 41 7.57 -3.63 1.71
C ARG A 41 8.27 -4.93 2.13
N VAL A 42 8.18 -5.97 1.30
CA VAL A 42 8.73 -7.31 1.57
C VAL A 42 10.16 -7.45 1.07
N GLY A 43 10.55 -6.67 0.05
CA GLY A 43 11.84 -6.81 -0.60
C GLY A 43 11.93 -8.08 -1.45
N GLU A 44 13.06 -8.21 -2.13
CA GLU A 44 13.38 -9.40 -2.90
C GLU A 44 14.03 -10.46 -1.99
N GLN A 45 13.76 -11.74 -2.23
CA GLN A 45 14.44 -12.84 -1.53
C GLN A 45 15.07 -13.78 -2.55
N ALA A 46 16.39 -13.97 -2.42
CA ALA A 46 17.19 -14.82 -3.30
C ALA A 46 16.98 -14.52 -4.80
N GLY A 47 16.85 -13.25 -5.17
CA GLY A 47 16.63 -12.82 -6.55
C GLY A 47 15.22 -13.06 -7.09
N THR A 48 14.21 -13.22 -6.20
CA THR A 48 12.82 -13.43 -6.60
C THR A 48 11.83 -12.62 -5.77
N TRP A 49 10.67 -12.32 -6.37
CA TRP A 49 9.52 -11.65 -5.72
C TRP A 49 8.43 -12.62 -5.27
N ALA A 50 8.71 -13.93 -5.23
CA ALA A 50 7.69 -14.96 -5.03
C ALA A 50 6.91 -14.79 -3.72
N ILE A 51 7.59 -14.41 -2.64
CA ILE A 51 6.96 -14.16 -1.33
C ILE A 51 6.08 -12.91 -1.39
N ALA A 52 6.58 -11.83 -1.99
CA ALA A 52 5.82 -10.59 -2.14
C ALA A 52 4.56 -10.80 -3.01
N ASP A 53 4.66 -11.55 -4.10
CA ASP A 53 3.55 -11.84 -5.02
C ASP A 53 2.51 -12.78 -4.39
N ASP A 54 2.93 -13.73 -3.56
CA ASP A 54 2.01 -14.53 -2.75
C ASP A 54 1.21 -13.66 -1.76
N ILE A 55 1.91 -12.78 -1.05
CA ILE A 55 1.27 -11.83 -0.12
C ILE A 55 0.31 -10.91 -0.87
N ALA A 56 0.69 -10.42 -2.05
CA ALA A 56 -0.17 -9.57 -2.90
C ALA A 56 -1.45 -10.29 -3.31
N ARG A 57 -1.36 -11.56 -3.71
CA ARG A 57 -2.54 -12.38 -4.04
C ARG A 57 -3.48 -12.54 -2.85
N ARG A 58 -2.95 -12.88 -1.67
CA ARG A 58 -3.74 -13.00 -0.44
C ARG A 58 -4.37 -11.67 -0.01
N ALA A 59 -3.62 -10.57 -0.16
CA ALA A 59 -4.11 -9.23 0.11
C ALA A 59 -5.27 -8.87 -0.83
N CYS A 60 -5.15 -9.14 -2.13
CA CYS A 60 -6.22 -8.84 -3.10
C CYS A 60 -7.53 -9.57 -2.77
N VAL A 61 -7.45 -10.86 -2.45
CA VAL A 61 -8.63 -11.63 -1.99
C VAL A 61 -9.22 -11.03 -0.72
N SER A 62 -8.37 -10.64 0.24
CA SER A 62 -8.81 -10.03 1.49
C SER A 62 -9.45 -8.65 1.28
N VAL A 63 -8.91 -7.83 0.38
CA VAL A 63 -9.42 -6.48 0.07
C VAL A 63 -10.86 -6.57 -0.42
N VAL A 64 -11.11 -7.45 -1.38
CA VAL A 64 -12.46 -7.65 -1.92
C VAL A 64 -13.35 -8.32 -0.89
N GLY A 65 -12.88 -9.41 -0.27
CA GLY A 65 -13.70 -10.24 0.62
C GLY A 65 -14.05 -9.60 1.97
N GLN A 66 -13.31 -8.57 2.40
CA GLN A 66 -13.57 -7.80 3.63
C GLN A 66 -14.21 -6.44 3.34
N TYR A 67 -14.57 -6.15 2.09
CA TYR A 67 -15.20 -4.89 1.75
C TYR A 67 -16.67 -4.90 2.19
N GLU A 68 -17.01 -4.01 3.12
CA GLU A 68 -18.38 -3.80 3.61
C GLU A 68 -18.84 -2.38 3.24
N PRO A 69 -19.70 -2.22 2.21
CA PRO A 69 -20.16 -0.92 1.74
C PRO A 69 -20.72 -0.04 2.87
N GLU A 70 -21.47 -0.64 3.79
CA GLU A 70 -22.17 0.04 4.88
C GLU A 70 -21.20 0.67 5.89
N ARG A 71 -20.00 0.12 6.04
CA ARG A 71 -18.97 0.63 6.95
C ARG A 71 -18.05 1.67 6.31
N HIS A 72 -18.03 1.73 4.98
CA HIS A 72 -17.03 2.50 4.26
C HIS A 72 -17.37 4.00 4.21
N GLY A 73 -18.66 4.34 4.20
CA GLY A 73 -19.14 5.73 4.18
C GLY A 73 -18.46 6.55 3.08
N THR A 74 -17.92 7.72 3.43
CA THR A 74 -17.18 8.59 2.49
C THR A 74 -15.68 8.34 2.46
N SER A 75 -15.18 7.28 3.10
CA SER A 75 -13.75 6.96 3.11
C SER A 75 -13.30 6.56 1.69
N PRO A 76 -12.15 7.06 1.19
CA PRO A 76 -11.61 6.64 -0.09
C PRO A 76 -11.34 5.13 -0.12
N PHE A 77 -11.64 4.45 -1.23
CA PHE A 77 -11.48 3.00 -1.33
C PHE A 77 -10.01 2.57 -1.17
N SER A 78 -9.08 3.37 -1.69
CA SER A 78 -7.63 3.21 -1.47
C SER A 78 -7.21 3.12 -0.01
N VAL A 79 -7.94 3.73 0.92
CA VAL A 79 -7.66 3.61 2.36
C VAL A 79 -7.92 2.19 2.85
N HIS A 80 -9.03 1.57 2.43
CA HIS A 80 -9.32 0.16 2.73
C HIS A 80 -8.31 -0.78 2.06
N VAL A 81 -8.02 -0.55 0.78
CA VAL A 81 -7.01 -1.31 0.03
C VAL A 81 -5.68 -1.28 0.78
N TYR A 82 -5.21 -0.09 1.17
CA TYR A 82 -3.99 0.07 1.94
C TYR A 82 -4.06 -0.66 3.28
N ARG A 83 -5.09 -0.40 4.10
CA ARG A 83 -5.18 -0.96 5.46
C ARG A 83 -5.19 -2.49 5.45
N VAL A 84 -5.96 -3.09 4.56
CA VAL A 84 -6.02 -4.55 4.43
C VAL A 84 -4.67 -5.08 3.91
N THR A 85 -4.09 -4.45 2.90
CA THR A 85 -2.80 -4.90 2.33
C THR A 85 -1.66 -4.80 3.34
N ALA A 86 -1.51 -3.65 4.02
CA ALA A 86 -0.52 -3.42 5.05
C ALA A 86 -0.66 -4.42 6.21
N ARG A 87 -1.90 -4.71 6.62
CA ARG A 87 -2.19 -5.73 7.64
C ARG A 87 -1.76 -7.12 7.16
N THR A 88 -2.11 -7.51 5.93
CA THR A 88 -1.75 -8.82 5.38
C THR A 88 -0.24 -8.99 5.26
N VAL A 89 0.48 -7.94 4.81
CA VAL A 89 1.95 -7.92 4.80
C VAL A 89 2.48 -8.09 6.22
N ALA A 90 2.04 -7.26 7.18
CA ALA A 90 2.51 -7.32 8.55
C ALA A 90 2.27 -8.68 9.22
N LEU A 91 1.13 -9.33 8.96
CA LEU A 91 0.85 -10.68 9.46
C LEU A 91 1.75 -11.75 8.83
N SER A 92 2.15 -11.56 7.56
CA SER A 92 2.95 -12.52 6.80
C SER A 92 4.45 -12.37 7.06
N THR A 93 4.91 -11.15 7.33
CA THR A 93 6.32 -10.82 7.61
C THR A 93 6.61 -10.67 9.10
N ARG A 94 5.63 -10.95 9.96
CA ARG A 94 5.84 -11.00 11.42
C ARG A 94 6.96 -12.00 11.69
N PRO A 95 8.05 -11.60 12.37
CA PRO A 95 9.14 -12.50 12.64
C PRO A 95 8.64 -13.66 13.51
N LYS A 96 8.66 -14.87 12.96
CA LYS A 96 8.57 -16.10 13.75
C LYS A 96 9.96 -16.36 14.36
N GLY A 97 10.40 -15.52 15.29
CA GLY A 97 11.77 -15.52 15.84
C GLY A 97 12.71 -14.47 15.24
N LYS A 98 13.86 -14.26 15.89
CA LYS A 98 14.79 -13.14 15.65
C LYS A 98 15.42 -13.21 14.25
N GLY A 99 15.03 -12.28 13.37
CA GLY A 99 15.79 -11.86 12.19
C GLY A 99 15.23 -12.32 10.85
N LEU A 100 14.70 -11.37 10.07
CA LEU A 100 15.02 -11.21 8.64
C LEU A 100 14.49 -9.85 8.19
N HIS A 101 15.38 -8.93 7.83
CA HIS A 101 15.04 -7.72 7.09
C HIS A 101 15.57 -7.87 5.67
N PRO A 102 14.71 -8.16 4.67
CA PRO A 102 15.10 -8.11 3.27
C PRO A 102 14.78 -6.75 2.68
N GLY A 103 15.78 -6.10 2.12
CA GLY A 103 15.69 -4.97 1.20
C GLY A 103 16.95 -4.97 0.37
N ASP A 104 16.83 -4.78 -0.95
CA ASP A 104 17.98 -4.45 -1.79
C ASP A 104 17.60 -3.34 -2.79
N ARG A 105 18.52 -2.38 -2.87
CA ARG A 105 18.82 -1.26 -3.79
C ARG A 105 17.85 -0.10 -3.99
N MET A 106 16.53 -0.31 -4.12
CA MET A 106 15.56 0.81 -4.08
C MET A 106 14.85 0.88 -2.71
N SER A 107 14.67 -0.29 -2.11
CA SER A 107 14.16 -0.42 -0.73
C SER A 107 15.23 -0.08 0.31
N ASP A 108 16.49 0.17 -0.08
CA ASP A 108 17.58 0.56 0.82
C ASP A 108 17.59 2.07 1.06
N PHE A 109 17.39 2.90 0.03
CA PHE A 109 17.29 4.36 0.20
C PHE A 109 16.07 4.81 1.01
N ILE A 110 14.94 4.11 0.82
CA ILE A 110 13.76 4.22 1.68
C ILE A 110 13.93 3.35 2.94
N GLY A 111 14.88 2.42 2.89
CA GLY A 111 15.29 1.44 3.90
C GLY A 111 15.90 2.03 5.15
N ASP A 112 16.54 3.18 5.01
CA ASP A 112 17.15 3.88 6.13
C ASP A 112 16.22 4.92 6.76
N LEU A 113 15.11 5.24 6.09
CA LEU A 113 14.12 6.16 6.64
C LEU A 113 13.42 5.57 7.88
N GLU A 114 13.06 6.47 8.80
CA GLU A 114 12.14 6.17 9.90
C GLU A 114 10.90 5.42 9.35
N PRO A 115 10.39 4.37 10.03
CA PRO A 115 9.31 3.53 9.51
C PRO A 115 8.10 4.30 8.95
N MET A 116 7.73 5.41 9.61
CA MET A 116 6.62 6.25 9.16
C MET A 116 6.95 7.06 7.89
N ALA A 117 8.17 7.58 7.79
CA ALA A 117 8.65 8.27 6.60
C ALA A 117 8.72 7.34 5.39
N ARG A 118 9.21 6.12 5.59
CA ARG A 118 9.15 5.05 4.59
C ARG A 118 7.73 4.82 4.10
N GLU A 119 6.77 4.66 5.01
CA GLU A 119 5.39 4.37 4.64
C GLU A 119 4.78 5.51 3.82
N VAL A 120 5.03 6.77 4.21
CA VAL A 120 4.65 7.95 3.41
C VAL A 120 5.26 7.87 2.01
N MET A 121 6.54 7.55 1.88
CA MET A 121 7.22 7.49 0.58
C MET A 121 6.71 6.33 -0.30
N ILE A 122 6.48 5.15 0.28
CA ILE A 122 5.91 4.00 -0.44
C ILE A 122 4.51 4.37 -0.97
N LEU A 123 3.64 4.94 -0.14
CA LEU A 123 2.30 5.27 -0.59
C LEU A 123 2.28 6.38 -1.63
N ARG A 124 3.15 7.37 -1.49
CA ARG A 124 3.18 8.55 -2.37
C ARG A 124 3.88 8.29 -3.71
N LEU A 125 4.99 7.55 -3.72
CA LEU A 125 5.80 7.35 -4.93
C LEU A 125 5.52 6.01 -5.60
N ILE A 126 5.41 4.94 -4.81
CA ILE A 126 5.29 3.58 -5.35
C ILE A 126 3.81 3.23 -5.59
N ALA A 127 2.93 3.51 -4.63
CA ALA A 127 1.50 3.26 -4.78
C ALA A 127 0.78 4.38 -5.55
N GLY A 128 1.32 5.60 -5.57
CA GLY A 128 0.78 6.75 -6.31
C GLY A 128 -0.40 7.46 -5.61
N MET A 129 -0.56 7.27 -4.30
CA MET A 129 -1.65 7.88 -3.53
C MET A 129 -1.48 9.40 -3.41
N SER A 130 -2.58 10.16 -3.34
CA SER A 130 -2.55 11.60 -3.06
C SER A 130 -2.13 11.87 -1.61
N VAL A 131 -1.71 13.10 -1.27
CA VAL A 131 -1.38 13.48 0.12
C VAL A 131 -2.55 13.24 1.06
N VAL A 132 -3.77 13.57 0.61
CA VAL A 132 -4.99 13.46 1.41
C VAL A 132 -5.34 12.00 1.64
N ASP A 133 -5.26 11.17 0.61
CA ASP A 133 -5.56 9.74 0.73
C ASP A 133 -4.48 9.02 1.55
N THR A 134 -3.20 9.40 1.41
CA THR A 134 -2.11 8.91 2.28
C THR A 134 -2.33 9.29 3.75
N ALA A 135 -2.77 10.53 4.01
CA ALA A 135 -3.10 10.98 5.37
C ALA A 135 -4.22 10.14 5.99
N ALA A 136 -5.31 9.91 5.24
CA ALA A 136 -6.41 9.08 5.68
C ALA A 136 -5.96 7.62 5.91
N ALA A 137 -5.14 7.08 5.02
CA ALA A 137 -4.58 5.73 5.11
C ALA A 137 -3.71 5.52 6.36
N LEU A 138 -2.87 6.50 6.70
CA LEU A 138 -1.94 6.43 7.82
C LEU A 138 -2.51 6.99 9.14
N GLY A 139 -3.76 7.47 9.14
CA GLY A 139 -4.39 8.05 10.33
C GLY A 139 -3.68 9.32 10.82
N MET A 140 -3.16 10.14 9.91
CA MET A 140 -2.43 11.37 10.26
C MET A 140 -2.93 12.59 9.47
N PRO A 141 -2.71 13.83 9.96
CA PRO A 141 -3.09 15.03 9.21
C PRO A 141 -2.31 15.18 7.90
N ALA A 142 -2.97 15.71 6.85
CA ALA A 142 -2.34 15.97 5.55
C ALA A 142 -1.10 16.89 5.65
N GLY A 143 -1.11 17.87 6.56
CA GLY A 143 0.04 18.71 6.84
C GLY A 143 1.26 17.91 7.32
N ARG A 144 1.04 16.89 8.17
CA ARG A 144 2.10 16.00 8.66
C ARG A 144 2.68 15.15 7.53
N VAL A 145 1.83 14.62 6.63
CA VAL A 145 2.29 13.87 5.45
C VAL A 145 3.24 14.71 4.59
N ARG A 146 2.90 15.99 4.33
CA ARG A 146 3.76 16.89 3.53
C ARG A 146 5.11 17.14 4.19
N VAL A 147 5.13 17.37 5.50
CA VAL A 147 6.37 17.58 6.27
C VAL A 147 7.23 16.32 6.25
N VAL A 148 6.65 15.15 6.50
CA VAL A 148 7.35 13.86 6.50
C VAL A 148 7.91 13.56 5.10
N GLN A 149 7.11 13.72 4.05
CA GLN A 149 7.55 13.55 2.66
C GLN A 149 8.72 14.48 2.34
N HIS A 150 8.63 15.77 2.69
CA HIS A 150 9.68 16.74 2.42
C HIS A 150 10.99 16.38 3.14
N ARG A 151 10.91 15.97 4.41
CA ARG A 151 12.10 15.52 5.18
C ARG A 151 12.72 14.26 4.57
N ALA A 152 11.90 13.26 4.27
CA ALA A 152 12.33 12.00 3.66
C ALA A 152 13.04 12.22 2.33
N LEU A 153 12.48 13.05 1.44
CA LEU A 153 13.11 13.38 0.15
C LEU A 153 14.48 14.06 0.32
N ARG A 154 14.62 14.96 1.30
CA ARG A 154 15.91 15.61 1.61
C ARG A 154 16.92 14.66 2.24
N GLU A 155 16.45 13.61 2.90
CA GLU A 155 17.30 12.57 3.46
C GLU A 155 17.79 11.63 2.37
N CYS A 156 16.90 11.10 1.52
CA CYS A 156 17.29 10.29 0.37
C CYS A 156 18.23 11.05 -0.59
N ALA A 157 18.00 12.34 -0.81
CA ALA A 157 18.87 13.17 -1.65
C ALA A 157 20.29 13.33 -1.07
N ARG A 158 20.47 13.25 0.26
CA ARG A 158 21.79 13.30 0.89
C ARG A 158 22.48 11.94 0.83
N SER A 159 21.76 10.86 1.07
CA SER A 159 22.30 9.49 1.05
C SER A 159 22.60 8.97 -0.37
N GLY A 160 21.96 9.52 -1.40
CA GLY A 160 22.25 9.18 -2.81
C GLY A 160 23.42 9.95 -3.43
N LEU A 161 24.06 10.85 -2.69
CA LEU A 161 25.25 11.61 -3.10
C LEU A 161 26.57 11.03 -2.52
N THR A 162 26.49 9.94 -1.77
CA THR A 162 27.62 9.19 -1.19
C THR A 162 27.74 7.84 -1.86
#